data_AF-A0A7V2I9P5-F1
#
_entry.id   AF-A0A7V2I9P5-F1
#
_cell.length_a   1.000
_cell.length_b   1.000
_cell.length_c   1.000
_cell.angle_alpha   90.00
_cell.angle_beta   90.00
_cell.angle_gamma   90.00
#
_symmetry.space_group_name_H-M   'P 1'
#
loop_
_entity.id
_entity.type
_entity.pdbx_description
1 polymer ?
#
loop_
_entity_poly.entity_id
_entity_poly.type
_entity_poly.pdbx_seq_one_letter_code
_entity_poly.pdbx_strand_id
1 'polypeptide(L)' 'MSGRPAPGPPIGPLSLHLERAGFRVRAAATGEEALRAVRARRPDLVVLDLMLPEVDGLEVCRRLRADRATAG' A
#
# COMPACT_ATOMS: atom_id res chain seq x y z
N MET A 1 -24.79 -13.16 16.34
CA MET A 1 -24.36 -11.89 15.70
C MET A 1 -22.86 -11.99 15.41
N SER A 2 -22.47 -12.66 14.33
CA SER A 2 -21.06 -12.67 13.89
C SER A 2 -20.97 -11.67 12.74
N GLY A 3 -20.63 -10.43 13.07
CA GLY A 3 -20.31 -9.43 12.06
C GLY A 3 -19.06 -9.89 11.34
N ARG A 4 -19.21 -10.36 10.08
CA ARG A 4 -18.06 -10.63 9.23
C ARG A 4 -17.17 -9.37 9.27
N PRO A 5 -15.86 -9.49 9.53
CA PRO A 5 -14.98 -8.34 9.39
C PRO A 5 -15.17 -7.77 7.98
N ALA A 6 -15.24 -6.44 7.88
CA ALA A 6 -15.22 -5.77 6.58
C ALA A 6 -14.03 -6.34 5.78
N PRO A 7 -14.17 -6.56 4.46
CA PRO A 7 -13.04 -7.01 3.66
C PRO A 7 -11.88 -6.04 3.90
N GLY A 8 -10.77 -6.57 4.40
CA GLY A 8 -9.54 -5.80 4.50
C GLY A 8 -9.11 -5.34 3.10
N PRO A 9 -8.16 -4.39 3.00
CA PRO A 9 -7.60 -4.02 1.71
C PRO A 9 -7.15 -5.27 0.93
N PRO A 10 -7.18 -5.25 -0.42
CA PRO A 10 -7.02 -6.44 -1.28
C PRO A 10 -5.73 -7.25 -1.04
N ILE A 11 -4.77 -6.70 -0.31
CA ILE A 11 -3.49 -7.31 0.08
C ILE A 11 -3.51 -8.01 1.45
N GLY A 12 -4.67 -8.28 2.05
CA GLY A 12 -4.79 -8.88 3.39
C GLY A 12 -3.94 -10.15 3.61
N PRO A 13 -4.07 -11.19 2.76
CA PRO A 13 -3.26 -12.40 2.87
C PRO A 13 -1.75 -12.13 2.66
N LEU A 14 -1.39 -11.24 1.74
CA LEU A 14 0.01 -10.90 1.48
C LEU A 14 0.65 -10.20 2.68
N SER A 15 -0.08 -9.26 3.29
CA SER A 15 0.38 -8.51 4.47
C SER A 15 0.73 -9.46 5.61
N LEU A 16 -0.13 -10.46 5.86
CA LEU A 16 0.12 -11.48 6.88
C LEU A 16 1.38 -12.31 6.60
N HIS A 17 1.63 -12.69 5.34
CA HIS A 17 2.83 -13.46 4.99
C HIS A 17 4.11 -12.63 5.17
N LEU A 18 4.08 -11.35 4.80
CA LEU A 18 5.21 -10.43 4.97
C LEU A 18 5.49 -10.15 6.46
N GLU A 19 4.45 -9.93 7.26
CA GLU A 19 4.61 -9.76 8.72
C GLU A 19 5.23 -11.02 9.36
N ARG A 20 4.78 -12.21 8.97
CA ARG A 20 5.34 -13.49 9.45
C ARG A 20 6.78 -13.72 9.01
N ALA A 21 7.18 -13.15 7.88
CA ALA A 21 8.57 -13.16 7.41
C ALA A 21 9.45 -12.10 8.12
N GLY A 22 8.89 -11.32 9.06
CA GLY A 22 9.63 -10.34 9.86
C GLY A 22 9.63 -8.92 9.29
N PHE A 23 8.86 -8.66 8.24
CA PHE A 23 8.73 -7.31 7.69
C PHE A 23 7.75 -6.47 8.50
N ARG A 24 8.01 -5.16 8.60
CA ARG A 24 7.02 -4.19 9.08
C ARG A 24 6.13 -3.77 7.91
N VAL A 25 4.85 -4.10 7.99
CA VAL A 25 3.90 -3.82 6.90
C VAL A 25 2.99 -2.65 7.28
N ARG A 26 2.74 -1.77 6.30
CA ARG A 26 1.71 -0.73 6.39
C ARG A 26 0.82 -0.85 5.16
N ALA A 27 -0.43 -1.25 5.37
CA ALA A 27 -1.42 -1.34 4.31
C ALA A 27 -2.07 0.03 4.05
N ALA A 28 -2.44 0.26 2.79
CA ALA A 28 -3.24 1.38 2.31
C ALA A 28 -4.31 0.84 1.36
N ALA A 29 -5.54 1.35 1.45
CA ALA A 29 -6.67 0.86 0.65
C ALA A 29 -6.84 1.63 -0.67
N THR A 30 -6.26 2.83 -0.78
CA THR A 30 -6.33 3.68 -1.97
C THR A 30 -4.95 4.23 -2.35
N GLY A 31 -4.82 4.70 -3.60
CA GLY A 31 -3.58 5.33 -4.06
C GLY A 31 -3.20 6.58 -3.25
N GLU A 32 -4.18 7.39 -2.86
CA GLU A 32 -3.97 8.58 -2.05
C GLU A 32 -3.50 8.25 -0.62
N GLU A 33 -4.05 7.20 -0.01
CA GLU A 33 -3.54 6.70 1.28
C GLU A 33 -2.11 6.20 1.15
N ALA A 34 -1.78 5.48 0.07
CA ALA A 34 -0.43 5.00 -0.18
C ALA A 34 0.56 6.16 -0.33
N LEU A 35 0.23 7.19 -1.12
CA LEU A 35 1.06 8.39 -1.30
C LEU A 35 1.34 9.09 0.04
N ARG A 36 0.31 9.27 0.88
CA ARG A 36 0.48 9.85 2.22
C ARG A 36 1.35 8.98 3.12
N ALA A 37 1.15 7.66 3.11
CA ALA A 37 1.89 6.73 3.94
C ALA A 37 3.39 6.71 3.58
N VAL A 38 3.74 6.67 2.30
CA VAL A 38 5.13 6.67 1.84
C VAL A 38 5.83 7.99 2.17
N ARG A 39 5.14 9.13 2.04
CA ARG A 39 5.67 10.44 2.44
C ARG A 39 5.91 10.55 3.94
N ALA A 40 5.00 10.02 4.75
CA ALA A 40 5.14 10.04 6.20
C ALA A 40 6.29 9.14 6.68
N ARG A 41 6.51 8.02 5.99
CA ARG A 41 7.61 7.10 6.29
C ARG A 41 8.05 6.36 5.04
N ARG A 42 9.27 6.61 4.59
CA ARG A 42 9.87 5.91 3.45
C ARG A 42 9.99 4.40 3.76
N PRO A 43 9.31 3.52 3.01
CA PRO A 43 9.52 2.08 3.09
C PRO A 43 10.68 1.66 2.20
N ASP A 44 11.22 0.47 2.47
CA ASP A 44 12.24 -0.18 1.63
C ASP A 44 11.64 -0.79 0.36
N LEU A 45 10.35 -1.15 0.39
CA LEU A 45 9.61 -1.75 -0.71
C LEU A 45 8.14 -1.30 -0.70
N VAL A 46 7.59 -1.05 -1.89
CA VAL A 46 6.15 -0.82 -2.09
C VAL A 46 5.60 -1.97 -2.95
N VAL A 47 4.62 -2.69 -2.42
CA VAL A 47 3.79 -3.60 -3.23
C VAL A 47 2.51 -2.88 -3.56
N LEU A 48 2.18 -2.80 -4.85
CA LEU A 48 1.11 -1.97 -5.37
C LEU A 48 0.20 -2.80 -6.26
N ASP A 49 -1.10 -2.73 -5.99
CA ASP A 49 -2.12 -3.26 -6.90
C ASP A 49 -2.23 -2.34 -8.12
N LEU A 50 -2.37 -2.91 -9.32
CA LEU A 50 -2.61 -2.15 -10.54
C LEU A 50 -4.06 -1.67 -10.62
N MET A 51 -4.99 -2.48 -10.11
CA MET A 51 -6.42 -2.21 -10.13
C MET A 51 -6.87 -1.59 -8.82
N LEU A 52 -6.39 -0.38 -8.54
CA LEU A 52 -6.83 0.39 -7.38
C LEU A 52 -8.14 1.13 -7.65
N PRO A 53 -8.96 1.37 -6.61
CA PRO A 53 -10.08 2.29 -6.70
C PRO A 53 -9.58 3.71 -6.99
N GLU A 54 -10.33 4.45 -7.79
CA GLU A 54 -10.15 5.90 -8.09
C GLU A 54 -8.92 6.28 -8.93
N VAL A 55 -7.78 5.60 -8.77
CA VAL A 55 -6.54 5.87 -9.49
C VAL A 55 -5.84 4.57 -9.86
N ASP A 56 -5.25 4.51 -11.05
CA ASP A 56 -4.44 3.36 -11.50
C ASP A 56 -3.17 3.22 -10.62
N GLY A 57 -2.81 1.99 -10.24
CA GLY A 57 -1.55 1.71 -9.56
C GLY A 57 -0.33 2.21 -10.32
N LEU A 58 -0.34 2.19 -11.66
CA LEU A 58 0.75 2.77 -12.45
C LEU A 58 0.91 4.28 -12.21
N GLU A 59 -0.20 5.00 -12.05
CA GLU A 59 -0.18 6.42 -11.77
C GLU A 59 0.37 6.71 -10.36
N VAL A 60 -0.01 5.91 -9.37
CA VAL A 60 0.58 5.99 -8.02
C VAL A 60 2.09 5.74 -8.08
N CYS A 61 2.54 4.71 -8.82
CA CYS A 61 3.96 4.42 -9.02
C CYS A 61 4.70 5.58 -9.68
N ARG A 62 4.12 6.21 -10.72
CA ARG A 62 4.69 7.41 -11.37
C ARG A 62 4.86 8.56 -10.39
N ARG A 63 3.83 8.86 -9.58
CA ARG A 63 3.89 9.94 -8.57
C ARG A 63 4.96 9.68 -7.52
N LEU A 64 5.06 8.45 -7.02
CA LEU A 64 6.09 8.06 -6.04
C LEU A 64 7.51 8.20 -6.60
N ARG A 65 7.71 7.90 -7.89
CA ARG A 65 9.01 8.06 -8.56
C ARG A 65 9.35 9.52 -8.90
N ALA A 66 8.35 10.34 -9.17
CA ALA A 66 8.54 11.76 -9.48
C ALA A 66 8.82 12.61 -8.23
N ASP A 67 8.36 12.17 -7.06
CA ASP A 67 8.53 12.88 -5.80
C ASP A 67 9.91 12.59 -5.19
N ARG A 68 10.78 13.60 -5.11
CA ARG A 68 12.13 13.48 -4.49
C ARG A 68 12.10 12.97 -3.04
N ALA A 69 11.01 13.18 -2.30
CA ALA A 69 10.86 12.70 -0.94
C ALA A 69 10.50 11.20 -0.88
N THR A 70 10.17 10.55 -2.01
CA THR A 70 9.84 9.12 -2.09
C THR A 70 10.57 8.36 -3.19
N ALA A 71 11.20 9.05 -4.14
CA ALA A 71 12.00 8.48 -5.21
C ALA A 71 13.24 7.78 -4.63
N GLY A 72 13.38 6.49 -4.93
CA GLY A 72 14.58 5.69 -4.69
C GLY A 72 15.47 5.69 -5.92
#